data_AF-A0A4U9U745-F1
#
_entry.id   AF-A0A4U9U745-F1
#
_cell.length_a   1.000
_cell.length_b   1.000
_cell.length_c   1.000
_cell.angle_alpha   90.00
_cell.angle_beta   90.00
_cell.angle_gamma   90.00
#
_symmetry.space_group_name_H-M   'P 1'
#
loop_
_entity.id
_entity.type
_entity.pdbx_description
1 polymer ?
#
loop_
_entity_poly.entity_id
_entity_poly.type
_entity_poly.pdbx_seq_one_letter_code
_entity_poly.pdbx_strand_id
1 'polypeptide(L)'
;MISAVLTGLVNVSNNFAAIRGTDIFYADGPAGRSLFRRSFMVSGGLTCLAAPLGVVPFSPFVSSIGLLTQTQDSSQRSFIIGSVVFLLVGMLTPLAQFFCSIPLTVSSAVMLASYLPLLFSSVLFINKIELNSRNIYRLALPLFLGVFLMSMPSSFWQGVPITIRPLFSNGLLIGVLLAVLVENSIPWDKVKPR
;
A
#
# COMPACT_ATOMS: atom_id res chain seq x y z
N MET A 1 1.18 -20.84 10.74
CA MET A 1 2.47 -20.15 10.94
C MET A 1 2.98 -19.48 9.66
N ILE A 2 3.14 -20.21 8.55
CA ILE A 2 3.62 -19.67 7.27
C ILE A 2 2.72 -18.56 6.69
N SER A 3 1.39 -18.75 6.73
CA SER A 3 0.43 -17.71 6.32
C SER A 3 0.61 -16.40 7.09
N ALA A 4 0.85 -16.47 8.41
CA ALA A 4 1.08 -15.30 9.24
C ALA A 4 2.37 -14.55 8.86
N VAL A 5 3.45 -15.28 8.52
CA VAL A 5 4.70 -14.68 8.01
C VAL A 5 4.45 -13.95 6.69
N LEU A 6 3.69 -14.56 5.78
CA LEU A 6 3.39 -13.98 4.48
C LEU A 6 2.43 -12.79 4.57
N THR A 7 1.43 -12.85 5.43
CA THR A 7 0.58 -11.70 5.77
C THR A 7 1.41 -10.59 6.42
N GLY A 8 2.37 -10.92 7.27
CA GLY A 8 3.32 -9.97 7.83
C GLY A 8 4.15 -9.29 6.75
N LEU A 9 4.62 -10.04 5.76
CA LEU A 9 5.40 -9.51 4.64
C LEU A 9 4.57 -8.58 3.74
N VAL A 10 3.31 -8.93 3.50
CA VAL A 10 2.33 -8.04 2.83
C VAL A 10 2.13 -6.74 3.63
N ASN A 11 1.98 -6.84 4.95
CA ASN A 11 1.85 -5.68 5.81
C ASN A 11 3.11 -4.80 5.77
N VAL A 12 4.30 -5.41 5.68
CA VAL A 12 5.57 -4.69 5.53
C VAL A 12 5.61 -3.88 4.24
N SER A 13 5.20 -4.45 3.12
CA SER A 13 5.11 -3.71 1.85
C SER A 13 4.14 -2.54 1.92
N ASN A 14 2.96 -2.74 2.53
CA ASN A 14 1.97 -1.67 2.69
C ASN A 14 2.48 -0.54 3.60
N ASN A 15 3.11 -0.88 4.72
CA ASN A 15 3.71 0.10 5.63
C ASN A 15 4.83 0.88 4.94
N PHE A 16 5.67 0.19 4.17
CA PHE A 16 6.72 0.83 3.38
C PHE A 16 6.15 1.82 2.36
N ALA A 17 5.15 1.40 1.58
CA ALA A 17 4.50 2.25 0.59
C ALA A 17 3.78 3.44 1.23
N ALA A 18 3.14 3.26 2.38
CA ALA A 18 2.49 4.36 3.10
C ALA A 18 3.51 5.41 3.55
N ILE A 19 4.62 4.99 4.19
CA ILE A 19 5.66 5.93 4.65
C ILE A 19 6.27 6.66 3.46
N ARG A 20 6.75 5.93 2.44
CA ARG A 20 7.38 6.52 1.26
C ARG A 20 6.43 7.41 0.46
N GLY A 21 5.17 7.02 0.34
CA GLY A 21 4.15 7.81 -0.33
C GLY A 21 3.82 9.11 0.43
N THR A 22 4.07 9.16 1.74
CA THR A 22 3.92 10.38 2.54
C THR A 22 5.15 11.27 2.61
N ASP A 23 6.34 10.80 2.19
CA ASP A 23 7.61 11.58 2.26
C ASP A 23 7.49 12.95 1.56
N ILE A 24 6.61 13.08 0.56
CA ILE A 24 6.42 14.32 -0.20
C ILE A 24 5.69 15.44 0.59
N PHE A 25 5.01 15.12 1.69
CA PHE A 25 4.23 16.09 2.49
C PHE A 25 4.97 16.62 3.72
N TYR A 26 6.15 16.09 4.02
CA TYR A 26 6.93 16.47 5.19
C TYR A 26 8.22 17.18 4.75
N ALA A 27 8.44 18.39 5.25
CA ALA A 27 9.57 19.23 4.89
C ALA A 27 10.92 18.73 5.44
N ASP A 28 10.89 17.84 6.45
CA ASP A 28 12.08 17.32 7.14
C ASP A 28 12.89 16.28 6.33
N GLY A 29 12.54 16.09 5.06
CA GLY A 29 13.20 15.16 4.15
C GLY A 29 12.67 13.72 4.26
N PRO A 30 13.24 12.79 3.46
CA PRO A 30 12.73 11.42 3.37
C PRO A 30 12.80 10.71 4.73
N ALA A 31 11.78 9.90 5.03
CA ALA A 31 11.68 9.15 6.26
C ALA A 31 12.98 8.41 6.62
N GLY A 32 13.59 8.80 7.73
CA GLY A 32 14.76 8.13 8.28
C GLY A 32 14.44 6.74 8.81
N ARG A 33 15.47 5.90 9.00
CA ARG A 33 15.35 4.55 9.58
C ARG A 33 14.61 4.53 10.92
N SER A 34 14.70 5.60 11.71
CA SER A 34 14.00 5.75 12.99
C SER A 34 12.48 5.81 12.83
N LEU A 35 11.96 6.50 11.80
CA LEU A 35 10.54 6.60 11.53
C LEU A 35 9.96 5.26 11.07
N PHE A 36 10.66 4.58 10.15
CA PHE A 36 10.31 3.21 9.75
C PHE A 36 10.25 2.28 10.98
N ARG A 37 11.28 2.27 11.82
CA ARG A 37 11.30 1.44 13.03
C ARG A 37 10.14 1.75 13.96
N ARG A 38 9.83 3.03 14.18
CA ARG A 38 8.68 3.45 15.02
C ARG A 38 7.35 2.99 14.42
N SER A 39 7.13 3.19 13.12
CA SER A 39 5.91 2.73 12.44
C SER A 39 5.75 1.22 12.58
N PHE A 40 6.80 0.44 12.31
CA PHE A 40 6.78 -1.02 12.45
C PHE A 40 6.51 -1.48 13.89
N MET A 41 7.13 -0.85 14.89
CA MET A 41 6.88 -1.18 16.30
C MET A 41 5.44 -0.88 16.71
N VAL A 42 4.88 0.26 16.28
CA VAL A 42 3.50 0.64 16.62
C VAL A 42 2.49 -0.26 15.91
N SER A 43 2.60 -0.46 14.59
CA SER A 43 1.71 -1.35 13.83
C SER A 43 1.79 -2.80 14.31
N GLY A 44 3.00 -3.29 14.60
CA GLY A 44 3.22 -4.62 15.16
C GLY A 44 2.64 -4.75 16.56
N GLY A 45 2.89 -3.78 17.45
CA GLY A 45 2.34 -3.75 18.80
C GLY A 45 0.81 -3.74 18.82
N LEU A 46 0.18 -2.88 18.01
CA LEU A 46 -1.28 -2.84 17.85
C LEU A 46 -1.83 -4.15 17.30
N THR A 47 -1.15 -4.76 16.33
CA THR A 47 -1.54 -6.08 15.81
C THR A 47 -1.47 -7.16 16.89
N CYS A 48 -0.42 -7.18 17.72
CA CYS A 48 -0.31 -8.12 18.84
C CYS A 48 -1.42 -7.91 19.88
N LEU A 49 -1.77 -6.66 20.18
CA LEU A 49 -2.86 -6.33 21.11
C LEU A 49 -4.23 -6.71 20.55
N ALA A 50 -4.42 -6.65 19.24
CA ALA A 50 -5.69 -6.93 18.58
C ALA A 50 -5.85 -8.39 18.15
N ALA A 51 -4.78 -9.18 18.12
CA ALA A 51 -4.81 -10.59 17.77
C ALA A 51 -5.76 -11.44 18.66
N PRO A 52 -5.84 -11.24 19.99
CA PRO A 52 -6.82 -11.95 20.83
C PRO A 52 -8.28 -11.60 20.50
N LEU A 53 -8.51 -10.43 19.90
CA LEU A 53 -9.83 -9.96 19.49
C LEU A 53 -10.23 -10.48 18.10
N GLY A 54 -9.39 -11.29 17.45
CA GLY A 54 -9.64 -11.83 16.11
C GLY A 54 -9.58 -10.79 14.99
N VAL A 55 -8.98 -9.62 15.25
CA VAL A 55 -8.89 -8.52 14.30
C VAL A 55 -7.71 -8.74 13.34
N VAL A 56 -7.92 -8.39 12.07
CA VAL A 56 -6.91 -8.48 11.00
C VAL A 56 -5.73 -7.55 11.31
N PRO A 57 -4.48 -7.91 10.95
CA PRO A 57 -3.30 -7.09 11.23
C PRO A 57 -3.45 -5.63 10.80
N PHE A 58 -3.05 -4.72 11.69
CA PHE A 58 -3.09 -3.29 11.43
C PHE A 58 -1.91 -2.87 10.52
N SER A 59 -2.23 -2.10 9.50
CA SER A 59 -1.28 -1.46 8.58
C SER A 59 -1.63 0.03 8.46
N PRO A 60 -0.65 0.92 8.26
CA PRO A 60 -0.93 2.25 7.75
C PRO A 60 -1.73 2.15 6.44
N PHE A 61 -2.73 3.02 6.30
CA PHE A 61 -3.65 2.99 5.17
C PHE A 61 -3.12 3.86 4.03
N VAL A 62 -2.65 3.23 2.95
CA VAL A 62 -2.02 3.94 1.80
C VAL A 62 -2.98 4.96 1.17
N SER A 63 -4.29 4.72 1.19
CA SER A 63 -5.27 5.66 0.63
C SER A 63 -5.34 7.00 1.36
N SER A 64 -4.83 7.12 2.60
CA SER A 64 -4.77 8.41 3.30
C SER A 64 -3.90 9.44 2.57
N ILE A 65 -2.90 9.00 1.81
CA ILE A 65 -2.08 9.87 0.95
C ILE A 65 -2.95 10.64 -0.05
N GLY A 66 -3.98 9.98 -0.60
CA GLY A 66 -4.93 10.63 -1.52
C GLY A 66 -5.65 11.80 -0.87
N LEU A 67 -6.14 11.58 0.36
CA LEU A 67 -6.80 12.61 1.17
C LEU A 67 -5.84 13.75 1.55
N LEU A 68 -4.60 13.42 1.95
CA LEU A 68 -3.56 14.40 2.25
C LEU A 68 -3.21 15.26 1.02
N THR A 69 -3.18 14.64 -0.15
CA THR A 69 -2.93 15.36 -1.42
C THR A 69 -4.08 16.33 -1.75
N GLN A 70 -5.32 15.97 -1.43
CA GLN A 70 -6.49 16.81 -1.71
C GLN A 70 -6.65 17.94 -0.70
N THR A 71 -6.46 17.64 0.58
CA THR A 71 -6.65 18.60 1.69
C THR A 71 -5.43 19.48 1.91
N GLN A 72 -4.25 19.03 1.47
CA GLN A 72 -2.95 19.67 1.73
C GLN A 72 -2.67 19.85 3.24
N ASP A 73 -3.35 19.09 4.10
CA ASP A 73 -3.21 19.16 5.55
C ASP A 73 -2.58 17.88 6.09
N SER A 74 -1.28 17.93 6.38
CA SER A 74 -0.50 16.86 7.02
C SER A 74 -0.37 17.03 8.54
N SER A 75 -1.19 17.89 9.15
CA SER A 75 -1.10 18.19 10.58
C SER A 75 -1.57 17.04 11.47
N GLN A 76 -0.89 16.88 12.61
CA GLN A 76 -1.27 15.88 13.61
C GLN A 76 -2.64 16.16 14.23
N ARG A 77 -3.10 17.42 14.22
CA ARG A 77 -4.39 17.82 14.80
C ARG A 77 -5.55 17.20 14.02
N SER A 78 -5.54 17.32 12.71
CA SER A 78 -6.57 16.74 11.84
C SER A 78 -6.60 15.21 11.94
N PHE A 79 -5.44 14.57 12.09
CA PHE A 79 -5.37 13.13 12.35
C PHE A 79 -6.01 12.72 13.69
N ILE A 80 -5.72 13.44 14.78
CA ILE A 80 -6.28 13.14 16.11
C ILE A 80 -7.80 13.35 16.10
N ILE A 81 -8.28 14.47 15.54
CA ILE A 81 -9.70 14.77 15.45
C ILE A 81 -10.43 13.67 14.64
N GLY A 82 -9.89 13.31 13.47
CA GLY A 82 -10.44 12.23 12.65
C GLY A 82 -10.49 10.91 13.41
N SER A 83 -9.43 10.56 14.14
CA SER A 83 -9.37 9.32 14.93
C SER A 83 -10.44 9.29 16.04
N VAL A 84 -10.66 10.41 16.74
CA VAL A 84 -11.71 10.52 17.76
C VAL A 84 -13.10 10.40 17.14
N VAL A 85 -13.34 11.05 15.99
CA VAL A 85 -14.61 10.94 15.28
C VAL A 85 -14.86 9.49 14.84
N PHE A 86 -13.86 8.81 14.27
CA PHE A 86 -13.98 7.39 13.89
C PHE A 86 -14.26 6.48 15.09
N LEU A 87 -13.62 6.76 16.24
CA LEU A 87 -13.89 6.03 17.47
C LEU A 87 -15.35 6.20 17.92
N LEU A 88 -15.86 7.44 17.91
CA LEU A 88 -17.26 7.72 18.26
C LEU A 88 -18.25 7.05 17.30
N VAL A 89 -17.98 7.09 15.99
CA VAL A 89 -18.79 6.39 14.97
C VAL A 89 -18.79 4.89 15.20
N GLY A 90 -17.64 4.29 15.53
CA GLY A 90 -17.52 2.86 15.80
C GLY A 90 -18.21 2.41 17.08
N MET A 91 -18.32 3.28 18.09
CA MET A 91 -19.03 2.98 19.34
C MET A 91 -20.55 3.08 19.20
N LEU A 92 -21.04 3.89 18.26
CA LEU A 92 -22.47 4.14 18.06
C LEU A 92 -23.05 3.20 16.99
N THR A 93 -23.71 2.12 17.42
CA THR A 93 -24.35 1.14 16.53
C THR A 93 -25.26 1.75 15.45
N PRO A 94 -26.09 2.78 15.73
CA PRO A 94 -26.92 3.39 14.68
C PRO A 94 -26.11 4.06 13.56
N LEU A 95 -24.96 4.66 13.89
CA LEU A 95 -24.08 5.26 12.87
C LEU A 95 -23.40 4.18 12.03
N ALA A 96 -22.93 3.11 12.67
CA ALA A 96 -22.36 1.97 11.96
C ALA A 96 -23.38 1.38 10.95
N GLN A 97 -24.63 1.19 11.35
CA GLN A 97 -25.70 0.71 10.45
C GLN A 97 -25.97 1.67 9.29
N PHE A 98 -25.97 2.98 9.55
CA PHE A 98 -26.10 3.99 8.51
C PHE A 98 -24.99 3.86 7.45
N PHE A 99 -23.71 3.78 7.87
CA PHE A 99 -22.61 3.61 6.93
C PHE A 99 -22.65 2.27 6.18
N CYS A 100 -23.09 1.19 6.83
CA CYS A 100 -23.29 -0.11 6.17
C CYS A 100 -24.43 -0.12 5.14
N SER A 101 -25.38 0.82 5.22
CA SER A 101 -26.47 0.95 4.25
C SER A 101 -26.05 1.63 2.94
N ILE A 102 -24.86 2.23 2.89
CA ILE A 102 -24.35 2.93 1.71
C ILE A 102 -24.08 1.91 0.58
N PRO A 103 -24.60 2.14 -0.65
CA PRO A 103 -24.35 1.25 -1.78
C PRO A 103 -22.85 1.12 -2.11
N LEU A 104 -22.43 -0.09 -2.50
CA LEU A 104 -21.04 -0.39 -2.90
C LEU A 104 -20.54 0.52 -4.03
N THR A 105 -21.42 0.96 -4.93
CA THR A 105 -21.09 1.88 -6.03
C THR A 105 -20.62 3.24 -5.49
N VAL A 106 -21.26 3.75 -4.44
CA VAL A 106 -20.87 5.02 -3.80
C VAL A 106 -19.54 4.87 -3.09
N SER A 107 -19.35 3.77 -2.35
CA SER A 107 -18.08 3.47 -1.68
C SER A 107 -16.92 3.40 -2.69
N SER A 108 -17.11 2.70 -3.80
CA SER A 108 -16.13 2.60 -4.89
C SER A 108 -15.81 3.96 -5.52
N ALA A 109 -16.81 4.82 -5.70
CA ALA A 109 -16.61 6.18 -6.23
C ALA A 109 -15.76 7.05 -5.28
N VAL A 110 -16.00 6.95 -3.96
CA VAL A 110 -15.18 7.65 -2.96
C VAL A 110 -13.74 7.12 -2.95
N MET A 111 -13.55 5.79 -3.06
CA MET A 111 -12.22 5.20 -3.15
C MET A 111 -11.47 5.67 -4.40
N LEU A 112 -12.15 5.75 -5.55
CA LEU A 112 -11.57 6.29 -6.79
C LEU A 112 -11.07 7.73 -6.59
N ALA A 113 -11.83 8.58 -5.89
CA ALA A 113 -11.42 9.94 -5.60
C ALA A 113 -10.12 10.00 -4.76
N SER A 114 -9.87 9.05 -3.85
CA SER A 114 -8.60 8.94 -3.12
C SER A 114 -7.47 8.31 -3.96
N TYR A 115 -7.79 7.44 -4.90
CA TYR A 115 -6.79 6.78 -5.75
C TYR A 115 -6.25 7.65 -6.89
N LEU A 116 -7.04 8.61 -7.40
CA LEU A 116 -6.58 9.52 -8.45
C LEU A 116 -5.34 10.34 -8.04
N PRO A 117 -5.31 11.03 -6.87
CA PRO A 117 -4.10 11.73 -6.43
C PRO A 117 -2.93 10.80 -6.12
N LEU A 118 -3.19 9.57 -5.66
CA LEU A 118 -2.17 8.55 -5.46
C LEU A 118 -1.49 8.16 -6.78
N LEU A 119 -2.26 7.98 -7.85
CA LEU A 119 -1.73 7.73 -9.18
C LEU A 119 -0.90 8.93 -9.66
N PHE A 120 -1.40 10.14 -9.46
CA PHE A 120 -0.68 11.37 -9.81
C PHE A 120 0.67 11.47 -9.08
N SER A 121 0.71 11.21 -7.77
CA SER A 121 1.94 11.15 -6.98
C SER A 121 2.94 10.12 -7.52
N SER A 122 2.44 8.96 -7.95
CA SER A 122 3.27 7.90 -8.56
C SER A 122 3.90 8.36 -9.89
N VAL A 123 3.17 9.11 -10.72
CA VAL A 123 3.69 9.71 -11.96
C VAL A 123 4.78 10.74 -11.68
N LEU A 124 4.60 11.59 -10.66
CA LEU A 124 5.63 12.54 -10.22
C LEU A 124 6.91 11.81 -9.75
N PHE A 125 6.77 10.63 -9.15
CA PHE A 125 7.93 9.82 -8.77
C PHE A 125 8.68 9.27 -10.00
N ILE A 126 7.95 8.84 -11.02
CA ILE A 126 8.54 8.37 -12.29
C ILE A 126 9.33 9.51 -12.99
N ASN A 127 8.84 10.75 -12.92
CA ASN A 127 9.54 11.92 -13.49
C ASN A 127 10.90 12.23 -12.84
N LYS A 128 11.22 11.62 -11.69
CA LYS A 128 12.56 11.73 -11.07
C LYS A 128 13.59 10.77 -11.69
N ILE A 129 13.16 9.91 -12.61
CA ILE A 129 13.99 8.91 -13.29
C ILE A 129 14.13 9.33 -14.76
N GLU A 130 15.34 9.23 -15.32
CA GLU A 130 15.53 9.40 -16.75
C GLU A 130 14.85 8.26 -17.52
N LEU A 131 13.77 8.58 -18.23
CA LEU A 131 13.06 7.63 -19.08
C LEU A 131 13.84 7.39 -20.37
N ASN A 132 14.42 6.20 -20.49
CA ASN A 132 15.09 5.71 -21.69
C ASN A 132 14.61 4.29 -22.01
N SER A 133 14.99 3.77 -23.18
CA SER A 133 14.58 2.43 -23.62
C SER A 133 14.95 1.32 -22.63
N ARG A 134 15.94 1.51 -21.75
CA ARG A 134 16.34 0.54 -20.72
C ARG A 134 15.48 0.67 -19.45
N ASN A 135 15.34 1.88 -18.94
CA ASN A 135 14.63 2.17 -17.70
C ASN A 135 13.13 1.95 -17.80
N ILE A 136 12.55 2.11 -19.01
CA ILE A 136 11.13 1.79 -19.22
C ILE A 136 10.84 0.30 -19.00
N TYR A 137 11.71 -0.63 -19.44
CA TYR A 137 11.51 -2.07 -19.17
C TYR A 137 11.72 -2.41 -17.70
N ARG A 138 12.69 -1.76 -17.02
CA ARG A 138 12.91 -1.93 -15.57
C ARG A 138 11.69 -1.54 -14.74
N LEU A 139 10.92 -0.55 -15.21
CA LEU A 139 9.71 -0.06 -14.56
C LEU A 139 8.46 -0.86 -14.99
N ALA A 140 8.21 -0.94 -16.30
CA ALA A 140 6.97 -1.43 -16.86
C ALA A 140 6.79 -2.95 -16.67
N LEU A 141 7.86 -3.74 -16.81
CA LEU A 141 7.76 -5.20 -16.75
C LEU A 141 7.31 -5.69 -15.35
N PRO A 142 7.92 -5.24 -14.23
CA PRO A 142 7.42 -5.57 -12.90
C PRO A 142 6.02 -5.03 -12.62
N LEU A 143 5.71 -3.82 -13.10
CA LEU A 143 4.40 -3.18 -12.90
C LEU A 143 3.29 -3.97 -13.58
N PHE A 144 3.42 -4.24 -14.88
CA PHE A 144 2.39 -4.96 -15.65
C PHE A 144 2.24 -6.40 -15.20
N LEU A 145 3.35 -7.10 -14.94
CA LEU A 145 3.28 -8.47 -14.40
C LEU A 145 2.62 -8.49 -13.02
N GLY A 146 2.91 -7.53 -12.15
CA GLY A 146 2.27 -7.48 -10.83
C GLY A 146 0.77 -7.20 -10.89
N VAL A 147 0.35 -6.26 -11.75
CA VAL A 147 -1.08 -5.98 -12.01
C VAL A 147 -1.77 -7.20 -12.60
N PHE A 148 -1.15 -7.85 -13.58
CA PHE A 148 -1.67 -9.04 -14.24
C PHE A 148 -1.87 -10.19 -13.25
N LEU A 149 -0.86 -10.51 -12.44
CA LEU A 149 -0.93 -11.60 -11.45
C LEU A 149 -2.00 -11.34 -10.38
N MET A 150 -2.15 -10.09 -9.94
CA MET A 150 -3.19 -9.71 -8.96
C MET A 150 -4.60 -9.76 -9.57
N SER A 151 -4.73 -9.48 -10.87
CA SER A 151 -6.03 -9.47 -11.57
C SER A 151 -6.53 -10.87 -11.94
N MET A 152 -5.71 -11.91 -11.76
CA MET A 152 -6.09 -13.28 -12.07
C MET A 152 -7.21 -13.79 -11.16
N PRO A 153 -8.22 -14.49 -11.71
CA PRO A 153 -9.27 -15.11 -10.92
C PRO A 153 -8.69 -16.12 -9.90
N SER A 154 -9.35 -16.26 -8.76
CA SER A 154 -8.94 -17.20 -7.70
C SER A 154 -8.87 -18.66 -8.18
N SER A 155 -9.55 -19.01 -9.28
CA SER A 155 -9.48 -20.33 -9.93
C SER A 155 -8.09 -20.65 -10.49
N PHE A 156 -7.36 -19.65 -11.01
CA PHE A 156 -6.00 -19.83 -11.51
C PHE A 156 -5.04 -20.27 -10.40
N TRP A 157 -5.31 -19.84 -9.16
CA TRP A 157 -4.50 -20.14 -7.99
C TRP A 157 -4.91 -21.42 -7.26
N GLN A 158 -5.89 -22.20 -7.76
CA GLN A 158 -6.38 -23.40 -7.09
C GLN A 158 -5.32 -24.49 -6.92
N GLY A 159 -4.42 -24.66 -7.90
CA GLY A 159 -3.28 -25.59 -7.81
C GLY A 159 -2.13 -25.09 -6.93
N VAL A 160 -2.18 -23.82 -6.51
CA VAL A 160 -1.14 -23.18 -5.73
C VAL A 160 -1.44 -23.32 -4.22
N PRO A 161 -0.46 -23.70 -3.38
CA PRO A 161 -0.64 -23.85 -1.95
C PRO A 161 -1.27 -22.61 -1.31
N ILE A 162 -2.27 -22.82 -0.44
CA ILE A 162 -3.00 -21.76 0.26
C ILE A 162 -2.06 -20.82 1.02
N THR A 163 -0.90 -21.33 1.44
CA THR A 163 0.14 -20.54 2.10
C THR A 163 0.66 -19.40 1.22
N ILE A 164 0.95 -19.61 -0.07
CA ILE A 164 1.59 -18.60 -0.94
C ILE A 164 0.59 -17.75 -1.73
N ARG A 165 -0.69 -18.12 -1.79
CA ARG A 165 -1.74 -17.32 -2.46
C ARG A 165 -1.78 -15.84 -2.02
N PRO A 166 -1.60 -15.48 -0.72
CA PRO A 166 -1.61 -14.09 -0.29
C PRO A 166 -0.54 -13.21 -0.96
N LEU A 167 0.59 -13.81 -1.40
CA LEU A 167 1.64 -13.09 -2.13
C LEU A 167 1.14 -12.62 -3.50
N PHE A 168 0.43 -13.50 -4.22
CA PHE A 168 -0.07 -13.23 -5.56
C PHE A 168 -1.31 -12.33 -5.54
N SER A 169 -2.07 -12.32 -4.45
CA SER A 169 -3.19 -11.38 -4.27
C SER A 169 -2.76 -9.95 -3.94
N ASN A 170 -1.47 -9.70 -3.72
CA ASN A 170 -0.94 -8.35 -3.46
C ASN A 170 -0.04 -7.87 -4.61
N GLY A 171 -0.62 -7.05 -5.49
CA GLY A 171 0.06 -6.50 -6.67
C GLY A 171 1.30 -5.65 -6.35
N LEU A 172 1.29 -4.93 -5.23
CA LEU A 172 2.44 -4.12 -4.79
C LEU A 172 3.62 -5.02 -4.41
N LEU A 173 3.38 -6.00 -3.56
CA LEU A 173 4.41 -6.91 -3.08
C LEU A 173 5.02 -7.71 -4.24
N ILE A 174 4.18 -8.33 -5.08
CA ILE A 174 4.66 -9.10 -6.21
C ILE A 174 5.39 -8.19 -7.21
N GLY A 175 4.92 -6.96 -7.43
CA GLY A 175 5.58 -5.97 -8.28
C GLY A 175 6.97 -5.58 -7.78
N VAL A 176 7.12 -5.36 -6.46
CA VAL A 176 8.43 -5.09 -5.85
C VAL A 176 9.36 -6.30 -5.96
N LEU A 177 8.86 -7.51 -5.68
CA LEU A 177 9.65 -8.74 -5.82
C LEU A 177 10.12 -8.93 -7.26
N LEU A 178 9.24 -8.75 -8.24
CA LEU A 178 9.58 -8.83 -9.65
C LEU A 178 10.58 -7.75 -10.06
N ALA A 179 10.44 -6.51 -9.54
CA ALA A 179 11.39 -5.45 -9.80
C ALA A 179 12.79 -5.81 -9.31
N VAL A 180 12.91 -6.35 -8.10
CA VAL A 180 14.17 -6.84 -7.54
C VAL A 180 14.72 -8.00 -8.37
N LEU A 181 13.89 -8.96 -8.78
CA LEU A 181 14.31 -10.10 -9.59
C LEU A 181 14.84 -9.67 -10.95
N VAL A 182 14.10 -8.79 -11.63
CA VAL A 182 14.44 -8.24 -12.95
C VAL A 182 15.72 -7.40 -12.88
N GLU A 183 15.88 -6.61 -11.81
CA GLU A 183 17.07 -5.81 -11.57
C GLU A 183 18.32 -6.69 -11.39
N ASN A 184 18.21 -7.80 -10.64
CA ASN A 184 19.34 -8.68 -10.37
C ASN A 184 19.65 -9.67 -11.51
N SER A 185 18.64 -10.08 -12.29
CA SER A 185 18.80 -11.13 -13.30
C SER A 185 19.31 -10.62 -14.64
N ILE A 186 19.02 -9.35 -14.98
CA ILE A 186 19.37 -8.78 -16.28
C ILE A 186 20.63 -7.91 -16.11
N PRO A 187 21.72 -8.17 -16.87
CA PRO A 187 22.93 -7.35 -16.84
C PRO A 187 22.68 -6.06 -17.62
N TRP A 188 21.97 -5.14 -16.98
CA TRP A 188 21.47 -3.92 -17.58
C TRP A 188 22.58 -3.04 -18.17
N ASP A 189 23.81 -3.12 -17.64
CA ASP A 189 24.98 -2.37 -18.13
C ASP A 189 25.43 -2.76 -19.54
N LYS A 190 25.05 -3.97 -20.00
CA LYS A 190 25.27 -4.42 -21.37
C LYS A 190 24.17 -3.96 -22.33
N VAL A 191 23.04 -3.48 -21.80
CA VAL A 191 21.91 -2.97 -22.58
C VAL A 191 22.12 -1.47 -22.80
N LYS A 192 22.56 -1.11 -24.01
CA LYS A 192 22.76 0.30 -24.38
C LYS A 192 21.42 1.03 -24.33
N PRO A 193 21.27 2.11 -23.53
CA PRO A 193 20.10 2.96 -23.62
C PRO A 193 20.10 3.62 -25.00
N ARG A 194 19.04 3.41 -25.77
CA ARG A 194 18.72 4.20 -26.96
C ARG A 194 17.59 5.16 -26.63
#